data_AF-A0AAQ3R923-F1
#
_entry.id   AF-A0AAQ3R923-F1
#
_cell.length_a   1.000
_cell.length_b   1.000
_cell.length_c   1.000
_cell.angle_alpha   90.00
_cell.angle_beta   90.00
_cell.angle_gamma   90.00
#
_symmetry.space_group_name_H-M   'P 1'
#
loop_
_entity.id
_entity.type
_entity.pdbx_description
1 polymer ?
#
loop_
_entity_poly.entity_id
_entity_poly.type
_entity_poly.pdbx_seq_one_letter_code
_entity_poly.pdbx_strand_id
1 'polypeptide(L)'
;MAKLGLLLFRIGDQTVKSDWLFVDNLILALILASMGLLDDIPSQAKRPVAAGQAYFISDGSPVGVTHYFSYLKAKQEIGYVPMVSSREGMALTISYWQQRKKATLDGPTIFAWLFCVIGMISLFCGAFLPDIGIVFFLRATCLFVFRSMLVTRLVFLLATTAHIAEAIYAWHLAQRVDPSNAIGWFWQTFALGMFSLRLLLKRART
;
A
#
# COMPACT_ATOMS: atom_id res chain seq x y z
N MET A 1 3.56 11.23 52.42
CA MET A 1 3.63 12.27 51.36
C MET A 1 2.84 11.92 50.09
N ALA A 2 2.80 10.67 49.60
CA ALA A 2 1.98 10.27 48.44
C ALA A 2 0.44 10.24 48.69
N LYS A 3 -0.02 10.21 49.95
CA LYS A 3 -1.45 10.16 50.34
C LYS A 3 -2.19 11.52 50.30
N LEU A 4 -1.50 12.62 50.00
CA LEU A 4 -2.08 13.98 50.04
C LEU A 4 -2.46 14.56 48.66
N GLY A 5 -2.24 13.82 47.56
CA GLY A 5 -2.61 14.30 46.20
C GLY A 5 -1.84 15.53 45.69
N LEU A 6 -0.78 15.96 46.39
CA LEU A 6 -0.07 17.22 46.17
C LEU A 6 1.01 17.21 45.08
N LEU A 7 1.10 16.16 44.26
CA LEU A 7 2.12 16.08 43.20
C LEU A 7 1.48 16.04 41.81
N LEU A 8 0.92 17.18 41.42
CA LEU A 8 0.65 17.54 40.02
C LEU A 8 1.99 17.84 39.34
N PHE A 9 2.48 16.94 38.49
CA PHE A 9 3.69 17.16 37.68
C PHE A 9 3.30 17.60 36.27
N ARG A 10 3.79 18.77 35.83
CA ARG A 10 3.43 19.50 34.58
C ARG A 10 4.52 19.33 33.52
N ILE A 11 4.14 19.09 32.26
CA ILE A 11 5.01 19.28 31.07
C ILE A 11 4.24 20.15 30.08
N GLY A 12 4.86 21.26 29.64
CA GLY A 12 4.21 22.32 28.86
C GLY A 12 3.72 23.46 29.74
N ASP A 13 3.32 24.57 29.10
CA ASP A 13 2.75 25.71 29.81
C ASP A 13 1.35 25.36 30.37
N GLN A 14 0.87 26.05 31.41
CA GLN A 14 -0.46 25.95 32.02
C GLN A 14 -1.55 26.36 31.03
N THR A 15 -1.11 26.98 29.93
CA THR A 15 -1.91 27.37 28.78
C THR A 15 -2.05 26.24 27.76
N VAL A 16 -1.31 25.13 27.87
CA VAL A 16 -1.43 23.97 26.96
C VAL A 16 -2.76 23.27 27.24
N LYS A 17 -3.64 23.31 26.24
CA LYS A 17 -4.92 22.63 26.24
C LYS A 17 -4.82 21.46 25.26
N SER A 18 -5.21 20.26 25.70
CA SER A 18 -5.41 19.14 24.76
C SER A 18 -6.86 19.11 24.34
N ASP A 19 -7.08 18.85 23.07
CA ASP A 19 -8.41 18.61 22.56
C ASP A 19 -8.85 17.19 22.88
N TRP A 20 -10.01 17.07 23.50
CA TRP A 20 -10.65 15.79 23.79
C TRP A 20 -11.90 15.74 22.96
N LEU A 21 -12.02 14.70 22.14
CA LEU A 21 -13.18 14.52 21.31
C LEU A 21 -14.09 13.45 21.91
N PHE A 22 -15.38 13.75 22.05
CA PHE A 22 -16.34 12.71 22.40
C PHE A 22 -16.44 11.68 21.27
N VAL A 23 -16.49 10.39 21.62
CA VAL A 23 -16.42 9.30 20.64
C VAL A 23 -17.53 9.39 19.58
N ASP A 24 -18.72 9.84 19.97
CA ASP A 24 -19.85 9.99 19.04
C ASP A 24 -19.61 11.13 18.04
N ASN A 25 -18.92 12.20 18.45
CA ASN A 25 -18.54 13.29 17.54
C ASN A 25 -17.49 12.82 16.54
N LEU A 26 -16.57 11.94 16.95
CA LEU A 26 -15.58 11.33 16.06
C LEU A 26 -16.29 10.47 15.01
N ILE A 27 -17.21 9.62 15.47
CA ILE A 27 -17.99 8.73 14.60
C ILE A 27 -18.81 9.56 13.62
N LEU A 28 -19.50 10.60 14.09
CA LEU A 28 -20.29 11.50 13.25
C LEU A 28 -19.42 12.16 12.17
N ALA A 29 -18.26 12.69 12.54
CA ALA A 29 -17.33 13.32 11.58
C ALA A 29 -16.82 12.32 10.53
N LEU A 30 -16.56 11.06 10.91
CA LEU A 30 -16.20 9.99 9.97
C LEU A 30 -17.35 9.64 9.02
N ILE A 31 -18.59 9.57 9.53
CA ILE A 31 -19.79 9.33 8.71
C ILE A 31 -19.95 10.47 7.70
N LEU A 32 -19.86 11.73 8.13
CA LEU A 32 -19.98 12.89 7.24
C LEU A 32 -18.86 12.95 6.21
N ALA A 33 -17.62 12.61 6.58
CA ALA A 33 -16.50 12.54 5.63
C ALA A 33 -16.73 11.46 4.58
N SER A 34 -17.28 10.29 4.98
CA SER A 34 -17.66 9.21 4.05
C SER A 34 -18.77 9.65 3.11
N MET A 35 -19.84 10.26 3.64
CA MET A 35 -20.94 10.77 2.82
C MET A 35 -20.49 11.86 1.85
N GLY A 36 -19.60 12.77 2.27
CA GLY A 36 -19.02 13.81 1.42
C GLY A 36 -18.01 13.28 0.40
N LEU A 37 -17.53 12.05 0.57
CA LEU A 37 -16.75 11.34 -0.45
C LEU A 37 -17.65 10.66 -1.49
N LEU A 38 -18.82 10.16 -1.05
CA LEU A 38 -19.79 9.43 -1.87
C LEU A 38 -20.87 10.29 -2.53
N ASP A 39 -20.88 11.61 -2.29
CA ASP A 39 -21.93 12.54 -2.75
C ASP A 39 -23.33 12.33 -2.16
N ASP A 40 -23.40 11.69 -1.00
CA ASP A 40 -24.65 11.31 -0.33
C ASP A 40 -25.10 12.32 0.73
N ILE A 41 -24.50 13.52 0.77
CA ILE A 41 -24.90 14.57 1.73
C ILE A 41 -26.26 15.17 1.28
N PRO A 42 -27.35 15.04 2.08
CA PRO A 42 -28.71 15.36 1.62
C PRO A 42 -28.96 16.82 1.21
N SER A 43 -28.09 17.74 1.64
CA SER A 43 -28.26 19.19 1.50
C SER A 43 -27.16 19.89 0.69
N GLN A 44 -26.20 19.15 0.13
CA GLN A 44 -25.11 19.71 -0.68
C GLN A 44 -25.22 19.32 -2.16
N ALA A 45 -24.59 20.13 -3.02
CA ALA A 45 -24.48 19.82 -4.44
C ALA A 45 -23.75 18.47 -4.63
N LYS A 46 -24.17 17.65 -5.60
CA LYS A 46 -23.54 16.37 -5.98
C LYS A 46 -22.11 16.59 -6.49
N ARG A 47 -21.16 16.81 -5.59
CA ARG A 47 -19.73 16.94 -5.85
C ARG A 47 -18.93 16.45 -4.63
N PRO A 48 -17.96 15.52 -4.80
CA PRO A 48 -17.37 14.80 -3.67
C PRO A 48 -16.38 15.70 -2.94
N VAL A 49 -16.91 16.55 -2.07
CA VAL A 49 -16.21 17.61 -1.35
C VAL A 49 -15.08 17.09 -0.46
N ALA A 50 -15.16 15.85 0.01
CA ALA A 50 -14.16 15.26 0.89
C ALA A 50 -12.98 14.62 0.15
N ALA A 51 -13.05 14.43 -1.17
CA ALA A 51 -12.02 13.74 -1.93
C ALA A 51 -10.67 14.50 -1.90
N GLY A 52 -9.64 13.86 -1.35
CA GLY A 52 -8.29 14.41 -1.28
C GLY A 52 -8.08 15.51 -0.23
N GLN A 53 -9.06 15.74 0.65
CA GLN A 53 -8.97 16.74 1.71
C GLN A 53 -8.57 16.11 3.05
N ALA A 54 -7.85 16.87 3.87
CA ALA A 54 -7.53 16.51 5.24
C ALA A 54 -8.35 17.37 6.20
N TYR A 55 -9.12 16.74 7.08
CA TYR A 55 -9.96 17.41 8.07
C TYR A 55 -9.40 17.23 9.47
N PHE A 56 -9.39 18.32 10.24
CA PHE A 56 -9.09 18.30 11.68
C PHE A 56 -10.41 18.42 12.42
N ILE A 57 -10.72 17.45 13.27
CA ILE A 57 -11.97 17.39 14.03
C ILE A 57 -11.68 17.85 15.45
N SER A 58 -12.50 18.76 15.96
CA SER A 58 -12.37 19.36 17.29
C SER A 58 -13.75 19.67 17.86
N ASP A 59 -13.93 19.46 19.17
CA ASP A 59 -15.13 19.87 19.89
C ASP A 59 -15.07 21.37 20.30
N GLY A 60 -14.01 22.08 19.89
CA GLY A 60 -13.84 23.53 20.07
C GLY A 60 -13.51 23.96 21.51
N SER A 61 -13.47 23.02 22.45
CA SER A 61 -13.26 23.27 23.88
C SER A 61 -12.08 22.46 24.42
N PRO A 62 -10.83 22.76 24.00
CA PRO A 62 -9.68 22.02 24.47
C PRO A 62 -9.52 22.25 25.99
N VAL A 63 -9.35 21.16 26.75
CA VAL A 63 -9.29 21.18 28.22
C VAL A 63 -7.88 20.93 28.72
N GLY A 64 -7.58 21.44 29.92
CA GLY A 64 -6.30 21.20 30.59
C GLY A 64 -6.18 19.74 31.02
N VAL A 65 -5.10 19.07 30.64
CA VAL A 65 -4.83 17.69 31.07
C VAL A 65 -4.23 17.71 32.48
N THR A 66 -4.85 17.02 33.44
CA THR A 66 -4.39 17.03 34.86
C THR A 66 -3.36 15.95 35.16
N HIS A 67 -3.26 14.90 34.33
CA HIS A 67 -2.34 13.78 34.49
C HIS A 67 -1.38 13.72 33.29
N TYR A 68 -0.09 13.88 33.54
CA TYR A 68 0.93 14.04 32.51
C TYR A 68 1.82 12.79 32.42
N PHE A 69 2.08 12.33 31.20
CA PHE A 69 3.07 11.28 30.93
C PHE A 69 4.48 11.91 30.88
N SER A 70 5.05 12.16 32.05
CA SER A 70 6.44 12.62 32.20
C SER A 70 7.35 11.46 32.57
N TYR A 71 8.34 11.15 31.72
CA TYR A 71 9.38 10.17 32.08
C TYR A 71 10.27 10.67 33.23
N LEU A 72 10.27 11.97 33.54
CA LEU A 72 11.05 12.53 34.66
C LEU A 72 10.53 12.05 36.01
N LYS A 73 9.21 11.88 36.16
CA LYS A 73 8.62 11.30 37.37
C LYS A 73 9.04 9.84 37.52
N ALA A 74 8.99 9.07 36.43
CA ALA A 74 9.50 7.70 36.42
C ALA A 74 11.01 7.65 36.73
N LYS A 75 11.79 8.60 36.21
CA LYS A 75 13.23 8.74 36.53
C LYS A 75 13.46 9.03 38.01
N GLN A 76 12.66 9.89 38.62
CA GLN A 76 12.79 10.31 40.02
C GLN A 76 12.28 9.25 41.01
N GLU A 77 11.13 8.62 40.72
CA GLU A 77 10.46 7.71 41.66
C GLU A 77 10.95 6.26 41.53
N ILE A 78 11.30 5.81 40.32
CA ILE A 78 11.67 4.41 40.06
C ILE A 78 13.01 4.28 39.31
N GLY A 79 13.78 5.36 39.18
CA GLY A 79 15.08 5.33 38.52
C GLY A 79 15.01 5.03 37.02
N TYR A 80 13.85 5.22 36.39
CA TYR A 80 13.67 4.92 34.96
C TYR A 80 14.60 5.78 34.09
N VAL A 81 15.42 5.11 33.27
CA VAL A 81 16.22 5.73 32.22
C VAL A 81 15.83 5.05 30.91
N PRO A 82 15.36 5.81 29.88
CA PRO A 82 15.04 5.21 28.60
C PRO A 82 16.29 4.58 28.00
N MET A 83 16.19 3.31 27.60
CA MET A 83 17.31 2.58 26.98
C MET A 83 17.74 3.20 25.64
N VAL A 84 16.80 3.86 24.94
CA VAL A 84 16.99 4.50 23.64
C VAL A 84 16.39 5.89 23.73
N SER A 85 17.13 6.92 23.29
CA SER A 85 16.62 8.29 23.28
C SER A 85 15.53 8.48 22.22
N SER A 86 14.65 9.48 22.35
CA SER A 86 13.59 9.72 21.33
C SER A 86 14.16 10.00 19.94
N ARG A 87 15.27 10.73 19.85
CA ARG A 87 15.96 11.01 18.57
C ARG A 87 16.52 9.73 17.96
N GLU A 88 17.16 8.91 18.77
CA GLU A 88 17.71 7.62 18.34
C GLU A 88 16.59 6.64 17.93
N GLY A 89 15.52 6.53 18.72
CA GLY A 89 14.36 5.70 18.39
C GLY A 89 13.69 6.11 17.08
N MET A 90 13.58 7.42 16.83
CA MET A 90 13.09 7.94 15.54
C MET A 90 14.04 7.56 14.40
N ALA A 91 15.35 7.76 14.56
CA ALA A 91 16.34 7.42 13.55
C ALA A 91 16.35 5.92 13.23
N LEU A 92 16.27 5.06 14.25
CA LEU A 92 16.15 3.61 14.10
C LEU A 92 14.88 3.24 13.36
N THR A 93 13.74 3.83 13.72
CA THR A 93 12.45 3.58 13.05
C THR A 93 12.51 3.97 11.57
N ILE A 94 13.04 5.16 11.25
CA ILE A 94 13.20 5.62 9.87
C ILE A 94 14.12 4.68 9.10
N SER A 95 15.28 4.33 9.66
CA SER A 95 16.24 3.44 9.01
C SER A 95 15.65 2.05 8.77
N TYR A 96 14.90 1.50 9.73
CA TYR A 96 14.17 0.25 9.60
C TYR A 96 13.20 0.27 8.42
N TRP A 97 12.36 1.31 8.32
CA TRP A 97 11.39 1.41 7.22
C TRP A 97 12.06 1.65 5.87
N GLN A 98 13.14 2.42 5.82
CA GLN A 98 13.94 2.61 4.60
C GLN A 98 14.57 1.30 4.14
N GLN A 99 15.16 0.52 5.06
CA GLN A 99 15.76 -0.77 4.76
C GLN A 99 14.69 -1.76 4.30
N ARG A 100 13.56 -1.84 5.01
CA ARG A 100 12.43 -2.68 4.63
C ARG A 100 11.92 -2.31 3.24
N LYS A 101 11.76 -1.02 2.93
CA LYS A 101 11.33 -0.55 1.60
C LYS A 101 12.31 -0.92 0.49
N LYS A 102 13.63 -0.85 0.74
CA LYS A 102 14.66 -1.30 -0.22
C LYS A 102 14.62 -2.81 -0.44
N ALA A 103 14.39 -3.57 0.62
CA ALA A 103 14.32 -5.03 0.56
C ALA A 103 13.01 -5.54 -0.10
N THR A 104 11.93 -4.78 -0.07
CA THR A 104 10.66 -5.18 -0.68
C THR A 104 10.69 -5.01 -2.20
N LEU A 105 10.26 -6.06 -2.90
CA LEU A 105 9.97 -6.05 -4.32
C LEU A 105 8.62 -5.36 -4.58
N ASP A 106 8.62 -4.33 -5.41
CA ASP A 106 7.37 -3.66 -5.81
C ASP A 106 6.62 -4.53 -6.84
N GLY A 107 5.36 -4.85 -6.52
CA GLY A 107 4.50 -5.70 -7.34
C GLY A 107 3.35 -4.94 -8.00
N PRO A 108 2.89 -5.35 -9.20
CA PRO A 108 1.63 -4.88 -9.78
C PRO A 108 0.42 -5.28 -8.91
N THR A 109 -0.74 -4.69 -9.20
CA THR A 109 -1.99 -5.01 -8.50
C THR A 109 -2.39 -6.47 -8.71
N ILE A 110 -3.20 -7.02 -7.79
CA ILE A 110 -3.73 -8.39 -7.90
C ILE A 110 -4.53 -8.61 -9.20
N PHE A 111 -5.19 -7.56 -9.72
CA PHE A 111 -5.91 -7.64 -10.99
C PHE A 111 -4.98 -7.86 -12.19
N ALA A 112 -3.79 -7.26 -12.20
CA ALA A 112 -2.80 -7.51 -13.24
C ALA A 112 -2.30 -8.96 -13.21
N TRP A 113 -2.09 -9.52 -12.01
CA TRP A 113 -1.78 -10.93 -11.82
C TRP A 113 -2.86 -11.84 -12.40
N LEU A 114 -4.12 -11.65 -11.98
CA LEU A 114 -5.24 -12.46 -12.46
C LEU A 114 -5.38 -12.36 -13.98
N PHE A 115 -5.36 -11.15 -14.53
CA PHE A 115 -5.51 -10.93 -15.97
C PHE A 115 -4.41 -11.60 -16.79
N CYS A 116 -3.13 -11.36 -16.46
CA CYS A 116 -2.00 -11.90 -17.22
C CYS A 116 -1.92 -13.43 -17.11
N VAL A 117 -2.03 -13.98 -15.89
CA VAL A 117 -1.87 -15.41 -15.67
C VAL A 117 -3.04 -16.18 -16.30
N ILE A 118 -4.28 -15.76 -16.03
CA ILE A 118 -5.46 -16.41 -16.63
C ILE A 118 -5.45 -16.23 -18.14
N GLY A 119 -5.09 -15.06 -18.66
CA GLY A 119 -5.03 -14.79 -20.09
C GLY A 119 -4.01 -15.69 -20.81
N MET A 120 -2.78 -15.80 -20.29
CA MET A 120 -1.72 -16.63 -20.88
C MET A 120 -2.06 -18.12 -20.80
N ILE A 121 -2.60 -18.60 -19.66
CA ILE A 121 -3.06 -19.99 -19.52
C ILE A 121 -4.21 -20.27 -20.49
N SER A 122 -5.18 -19.36 -20.59
CA SER A 122 -6.34 -19.54 -21.49
C SER A 122 -5.92 -19.60 -22.96
N LEU A 123 -4.98 -18.73 -23.37
CA LEU A 123 -4.39 -18.75 -24.71
C LEU A 123 -3.66 -20.07 -24.98
N PHE A 124 -2.83 -20.53 -24.04
CA PHE A 124 -2.12 -21.80 -24.16
C PHE A 124 -3.09 -22.98 -24.33
N CYS A 125 -4.08 -23.08 -23.44
CA CYS A 125 -5.08 -24.14 -23.47
C CYS A 125 -5.86 -24.13 -24.79
N GLY A 126 -6.40 -22.97 -25.19
CA GLY A 126 -7.15 -22.84 -26.44
C GLY A 126 -6.32 -23.18 -27.69
N ALA A 127 -5.03 -22.83 -27.69
CA ALA A 127 -4.12 -23.01 -28.83
C ALA A 127 -3.61 -24.45 -29.02
N PHE A 128 -3.35 -25.19 -27.94
CA PHE A 128 -2.58 -26.44 -27.99
C PHE A 128 -3.25 -27.67 -27.39
N LEU A 129 -4.19 -27.53 -26.45
CA LEU A 129 -4.80 -28.69 -25.77
C LEU A 129 -6.03 -29.24 -26.52
N PRO A 130 -6.39 -30.53 -26.42
CA PRO A 130 -7.58 -31.06 -27.08
C PRO A 130 -8.89 -30.48 -26.51
N ASP A 131 -9.97 -30.50 -27.31
CA ASP A 131 -11.29 -29.97 -26.91
C ASP A 131 -12.00 -30.88 -25.93
N ILE A 132 -11.64 -30.76 -24.64
CA ILE A 132 -12.23 -31.54 -23.55
C ILE A 132 -12.64 -30.59 -22.42
N GLY A 133 -13.89 -30.69 -21.97
CA GLY A 133 -14.42 -29.90 -20.86
C GLY A 133 -14.30 -28.39 -21.10
N ILE A 134 -13.69 -27.68 -20.15
CA ILE A 134 -13.55 -26.21 -20.21
C ILE A 134 -12.69 -25.73 -21.39
N VAL A 135 -11.78 -26.55 -21.91
CA VAL A 135 -10.89 -26.19 -23.03
C VAL A 135 -11.69 -25.90 -24.31
N PHE A 136 -12.82 -26.60 -24.52
CA PHE A 136 -13.73 -26.33 -25.64
C PHE A 136 -14.21 -24.88 -25.63
N PHE A 137 -14.66 -24.39 -24.48
CA PHE A 137 -15.12 -23.00 -24.33
C PHE A 137 -13.98 -22.01 -24.52
N LEU A 138 -12.80 -22.28 -23.96
CA LEU A 138 -11.62 -21.42 -24.13
C LEU A 138 -11.18 -21.32 -25.59
N ARG A 139 -11.16 -22.44 -26.32
CA ARG A 139 -10.88 -22.45 -27.76
C ARG A 139 -11.94 -21.69 -28.53
N ALA A 140 -13.22 -21.89 -28.23
CA ALA A 140 -14.31 -21.17 -28.89
C ALA A 140 -14.18 -19.65 -28.69
N THR A 141 -13.85 -19.19 -27.47
CA THR A 141 -13.56 -17.77 -27.21
C THR A 141 -12.34 -17.28 -27.99
N CYS A 142 -11.25 -18.04 -28.03
CA CYS A 142 -10.07 -17.67 -28.82
C CYS A 142 -10.39 -17.56 -30.31
N LEU A 143 -11.16 -18.48 -30.87
CA LEU A 143 -11.58 -18.45 -32.28
C LEU A 143 -12.60 -17.35 -32.57
N PHE A 144 -13.47 -17.02 -31.62
CA PHE A 144 -14.36 -15.87 -31.75
C PHE A 144 -13.57 -14.56 -31.90
N VAL A 145 -12.49 -14.41 -31.12
CA VAL A 145 -11.64 -13.20 -31.13
C VAL A 145 -10.66 -13.20 -32.31
N PHE A 146 -9.87 -14.26 -32.49
CA PHE A 146 -8.75 -14.31 -33.45
C PHE A 146 -9.11 -14.92 -34.80
N ARG A 147 -10.31 -15.51 -34.93
CA ARG A 147 -10.87 -16.11 -36.17
C ARG A 147 -10.10 -17.29 -36.76
N SER A 148 -8.92 -17.63 -36.27
CA SER A 148 -8.06 -18.68 -36.81
C SER A 148 -7.19 -19.33 -35.75
N MET A 149 -7.04 -20.66 -35.81
CA MET A 149 -6.14 -21.42 -34.93
C MET A 149 -4.67 -21.04 -35.12
N LEU A 150 -4.27 -20.74 -36.36
CA LEU A 150 -2.91 -20.30 -36.63
C LEU A 150 -2.63 -18.96 -35.94
N VAL A 151 -3.57 -18.02 -36.05
CA VAL A 151 -3.44 -16.70 -35.42
C VAL A 151 -3.38 -16.84 -33.90
N THR A 152 -4.26 -17.63 -33.28
CA THR A 152 -4.21 -17.88 -31.82
C THR A 152 -2.85 -18.43 -31.36
N ARG A 153 -2.28 -19.39 -32.10
CA ARG A 153 -0.95 -19.96 -31.79
C ARG A 153 0.16 -18.92 -31.95
N LEU A 154 0.13 -18.14 -33.04
CA LEU A 154 1.11 -17.07 -33.26
C LEU A 154 1.03 -16.00 -32.17
N VAL A 155 -0.18 -15.59 -31.78
CA VAL A 155 -0.38 -14.63 -30.68
C VAL A 155 0.22 -15.16 -29.37
N PHE A 156 -0.04 -16.42 -29.01
CA PHE A 156 0.55 -17.01 -27.81
C PHE A 156 2.08 -17.05 -27.86
N LEU A 157 2.65 -17.47 -28.99
CA LEU A 157 4.11 -17.56 -29.17
C LEU A 157 4.78 -16.17 -29.10
N LEU A 158 4.19 -15.17 -29.76
CA LEU A 158 4.67 -13.80 -29.73
C LEU A 158 4.56 -13.20 -28.33
N ALA A 159 3.43 -13.39 -27.64
CA ALA A 159 3.25 -12.94 -26.26
C ALA A 159 4.27 -13.59 -25.31
N THR A 160 4.47 -14.90 -25.41
CA THR A 160 5.47 -15.62 -24.61
C THR A 160 6.88 -15.11 -24.88
N THR A 161 7.22 -14.88 -26.15
CA THR A 161 8.51 -14.32 -26.55
C THR A 161 8.71 -12.91 -25.98
N ALA A 162 7.68 -12.07 -26.01
CA ALA A 162 7.72 -10.74 -25.42
C ALA A 162 7.95 -10.80 -23.90
N HIS A 163 7.24 -11.66 -23.17
CA HIS A 163 7.44 -11.87 -21.74
C HIS A 163 8.86 -12.33 -21.39
N ILE A 164 9.43 -13.25 -22.19
CA ILE A 164 10.83 -13.70 -22.02
C ILE A 164 11.79 -12.53 -22.24
N ALA A 165 11.63 -11.79 -23.33
CA ALA A 165 12.50 -10.66 -23.66
C ALA A 165 12.43 -9.57 -22.58
N GLU A 166 11.22 -9.24 -22.11
CA GLU A 166 11.00 -8.29 -21.03
C GLU A 166 11.62 -8.77 -19.71
N ALA A 167 11.52 -10.06 -19.39
CA ALA A 167 12.14 -10.64 -18.20
C ALA A 167 13.67 -10.57 -18.22
N ILE A 168 14.29 -10.91 -19.37
CA ILE A 168 15.75 -10.80 -19.56
C ILE A 168 16.19 -9.34 -19.41
N TYR A 169 15.45 -8.41 -20.04
CA TYR A 169 15.73 -6.99 -19.89
C TYR A 169 15.58 -6.52 -18.42
N ALA A 170 14.51 -6.93 -17.75
CA ALA A 170 14.27 -6.62 -16.34
C ALA A 170 15.38 -7.16 -15.44
N TRP A 171 15.87 -8.38 -15.68
CA TRP A 171 16.98 -8.97 -14.94
C TRP A 171 18.24 -8.11 -15.04
N HIS A 172 18.64 -7.75 -16.26
CA HIS A 172 19.83 -6.92 -16.48
C HIS A 172 19.68 -5.51 -15.90
N LEU A 173 18.50 -4.91 -16.00
CA LEU A 173 18.22 -3.60 -15.41
C LEU A 173 18.22 -3.68 -13.87
N ALA A 174 17.61 -4.71 -13.30
CA ALA A 174 17.54 -4.90 -11.86
C ALA A 174 18.91 -5.17 -11.24
N GLN A 175 19.82 -5.88 -11.92
CA GLN A 175 21.21 -6.02 -11.45
C GLN A 175 21.91 -4.67 -11.23
N ARG A 176 21.51 -3.62 -11.96
CA ARG A 176 22.08 -2.26 -11.81
C ARG A 176 21.34 -1.42 -10.77
N VAL A 177 20.02 -1.55 -10.72
CA VAL A 177 19.14 -0.63 -9.95
C VAL A 177 18.69 -1.22 -8.61
N ASP A 178 18.46 -2.53 -8.55
CA ASP A 178 17.94 -3.25 -7.39
C ASP A 178 18.50 -4.68 -7.34
N PRO A 179 19.84 -4.83 -7.14
CA PRO A 179 20.51 -6.12 -7.24
C PRO A 179 20.00 -7.13 -6.20
N SER A 180 19.55 -6.66 -5.04
CA SER A 180 18.94 -7.48 -3.99
C SER A 180 17.70 -8.24 -4.46
N ASN A 181 16.92 -7.66 -5.37
CA ASN A 181 15.66 -8.25 -5.84
C ASN A 181 15.71 -8.67 -7.31
N ALA A 182 16.89 -8.73 -7.94
CA ALA A 182 17.00 -9.02 -9.37
C ALA A 182 16.24 -10.29 -9.78
N ILE A 183 16.30 -11.35 -8.96
CA ILE A 183 15.60 -12.63 -9.22
C ILE A 183 14.09 -12.46 -9.14
N GLY A 184 13.61 -11.70 -8.17
CA GLY A 184 12.20 -11.36 -8.04
C GLY A 184 11.71 -10.57 -9.26
N TRP A 185 12.47 -9.56 -9.70
CA TRP A 185 12.14 -8.77 -10.88
C TRP A 185 12.09 -9.60 -12.16
N PHE A 186 13.00 -10.57 -12.33
CA PHE A 186 12.97 -11.50 -13.46
C PHE A 186 11.69 -12.32 -13.49
N TRP A 187 11.39 -13.07 -12.42
CA TRP A 187 10.22 -13.97 -12.39
C TRP A 187 8.90 -13.21 -12.44
N GLN A 188 8.80 -12.08 -11.74
CA GLN A 188 7.62 -11.23 -11.77
C GLN A 188 7.39 -10.65 -13.18
N THR A 189 8.46 -10.24 -13.88
CA THR A 189 8.34 -9.72 -15.24
C THR A 189 8.10 -10.83 -16.26
N PHE A 190 8.66 -12.02 -16.06
CA PHE A 190 8.32 -13.18 -16.89
C PHE A 190 6.83 -13.51 -16.79
N ALA A 191 6.24 -13.45 -15.59
CA ALA A 191 4.81 -13.73 -15.40
C ALA A 191 3.88 -12.60 -15.88
N LEU A 192 4.27 -11.34 -15.66
CA LEU A 192 3.37 -10.18 -15.82
C LEU A 192 3.76 -9.22 -16.94
N GLY A 193 4.87 -9.48 -17.62
CA GLY A 193 5.42 -8.65 -18.67
C GLY A 193 5.56 -7.18 -18.27
N MET A 194 5.12 -6.31 -19.19
CA MET A 194 5.20 -4.86 -19.06
C MET A 194 4.62 -4.29 -17.76
N PHE A 195 3.61 -4.93 -17.14
CA PHE A 195 3.04 -4.45 -15.87
C PHE A 195 4.08 -4.42 -14.75
N SER A 196 4.92 -5.47 -14.66
CA SER A 196 6.05 -5.52 -13.74
C SER A 196 7.17 -4.59 -14.20
N LEU A 197 7.53 -4.64 -15.48
CA LEU A 197 8.67 -3.87 -16.01
C LEU A 197 8.49 -2.36 -15.82
N ARG A 198 7.26 -1.83 -15.92
CA ARG A 198 6.95 -0.41 -15.65
C ARG A 198 7.36 0.03 -14.24
N LEU A 199 7.18 -0.83 -13.25
CA LEU A 199 7.54 -0.52 -11.86
C LEU A 199 9.06 -0.46 -11.71
N LEU A 200 9.79 -1.42 -12.30
CA LEU A 200 11.25 -1.40 -12.31
C LEU A 200 11.81 -0.18 -13.05
N LEU A 201 11.23 0.17 -14.21
CA LEU A 201 11.61 1.37 -14.96
C LEU A 201 11.36 2.66 -14.16
N LYS A 202 10.29 2.70 -13.36
CA LYS A 202 10.04 3.83 -12.44
C LYS A 202 11.11 3.90 -11.34
N ARG A 203 11.48 2.76 -10.76
CA ARG A 203 12.54 2.67 -9.74
C ARG A 203 13.92 3.06 -10.31
N ALA A 204 14.17 2.82 -11.60
CA ALA A 204 15.41 3.22 -12.27
C ALA A 204 15.53 4.74 -12.52
N ARG A 205 14.43 5.50 -12.39
CA ARG A 205 14.40 6.96 -12.59
C ARG A 205 14.53 7.76 -11.30
N THR A 206 14.38 7.10 -10.15
CA THR A 206 14.53 7.69 -8.80
C THR A 206 15.93 7.47 -8.28
#